data_AF-A0A1I7YPI1-F1
#
_entry.id   AF-A0A1I7YPI1-F1
#
_cell.length_a   1.000
_cell.length_b   1.000
_cell.length_c   1.000
_cell.angle_alpha   90.00
_cell.angle_beta   90.00
_cell.angle_gamma   90.00
#
_symmetry.space_group_name_H-M   'P 1'
#
loop_
_entity.id
_entity.type
_entity.pdbx_description
1 polymer ?
#
loop_
_entity_poly.entity_id
_entity_poly.type
_entity_poly.pdbx_seq_one_letter_code
_entity_poly.pdbx_strand_id
1 'polypeptide(L)'
;MTFKWPWQYDFPPFFTLQPTLTTRDKQLEAWSRLILDYSEFHKIYSLDVLEASNSELFNNVRLNRKLDSAGVSAVFDYLEHKQHVEWIDKEKTRCHIYWRRPSEWGDLIYEWAVSNGLLNTPCTLFEITQGDDTINECNVLRP
;
A
#
# COMPACT_ATOMS: atom_id res chain seq x y z
N MET A 1 16.48 -7.91 -7.31
CA MET A 1 15.42 -8.96 -7.29
C MET A 1 14.31 -8.50 -8.23
N THR A 2 13.44 -9.39 -8.71
CA THR A 2 12.30 -9.05 -9.57
C THR A 2 11.01 -9.17 -8.75
N PHE A 3 10.05 -8.26 -8.96
CA PHE A 3 8.75 -8.32 -8.31
C PHE A 3 8.03 -9.63 -8.66
N LYS A 4 7.38 -10.25 -7.67
CA LYS A 4 6.61 -11.48 -7.85
C LYS A 4 5.13 -11.14 -7.96
N TRP A 5 4.60 -11.24 -9.18
CA TRP A 5 3.19 -11.01 -9.45
C TRP A 5 2.31 -12.10 -8.80
N PRO A 6 1.16 -11.74 -8.21
CA PRO A 6 0.20 -12.70 -7.69
C PRO A 6 -0.53 -13.42 -8.83
N TRP A 7 -1.05 -14.62 -8.57
CA TRP A 7 -1.73 -15.43 -9.59
C TRP A 7 -2.94 -14.71 -10.21
N GLN A 8 -3.61 -13.85 -9.45
CA GLN A 8 -4.73 -13.03 -9.93
C GLN A 8 -4.33 -12.12 -11.09
N TYR A 9 -3.08 -11.65 -11.13
CA TYR A 9 -2.57 -10.81 -12.21
C TYR A 9 -2.47 -11.57 -13.54
N ASP A 10 -2.37 -12.90 -13.51
CA ASP A 10 -2.44 -13.77 -14.69
C ASP A 10 -3.87 -14.30 -14.97
N PHE A 11 -4.89 -13.81 -14.26
CA PHE A 11 -6.29 -14.19 -14.43
C PHE A 11 -7.09 -13.11 -15.18
N PRO A 12 -7.49 -13.31 -16.45
CA PRO A 12 -8.11 -12.24 -17.26
C PRO A 12 -9.32 -11.53 -16.64
N PRO A 13 -10.25 -12.21 -15.91
CA PRO A 13 -11.36 -11.55 -15.23
C PRO A 13 -10.95 -10.58 -14.13
N PHE A 14 -9.71 -10.66 -13.62
CA PHE A 14 -9.20 -9.75 -12.59
C PHE A 14 -9.13 -8.29 -13.06
N PHE A 15 -8.95 -8.07 -14.37
CA PHE A 15 -8.92 -6.74 -15.02
C PHE A 15 -10.30 -6.22 -15.42
N THR A 16 -11.38 -6.85 -14.97
CA THR A 16 -12.75 -6.42 -15.23
C THR A 16 -13.51 -6.36 -13.92
N LEU A 17 -14.09 -5.20 -13.60
CA LEU A 17 -14.82 -5.01 -12.35
C LEU A 17 -15.98 -6.01 -12.24
N GLN A 18 -15.98 -6.81 -11.18
CA GLN A 18 -16.93 -7.90 -11.03
C GLN A 18 -18.33 -7.38 -10.65
N PRO A 19 -19.41 -7.84 -11.31
CA PRO A 19 -20.76 -7.34 -11.05
C PRO A 19 -21.27 -7.79 -9.67
N THR A 20 -20.97 -9.03 -9.28
CA THR A 20 -21.36 -9.61 -7.99
C THR A 20 -20.60 -8.93 -6.85
N LEU A 21 -21.31 -8.38 -5.86
CA LEU A 21 -20.72 -7.60 -4.76
C LEU A 21 -19.68 -8.38 -3.96
N THR A 22 -19.95 -9.64 -3.60
CA THR A 22 -19.01 -10.48 -2.83
C THR A 22 -17.74 -10.81 -3.62
N THR A 23 -17.86 -11.04 -4.92
CA THR A 23 -16.71 -11.28 -5.81
C THR A 23 -15.93 -9.98 -6.02
N ARG A 24 -16.63 -8.85 -6.15
CA ARG A 24 -16.04 -7.52 -6.30
C ARG A 24 -15.23 -7.14 -5.07
N ASP A 25 -15.75 -7.36 -3.87
CA ASP A 25 -15.02 -7.10 -2.63
C ASP A 25 -13.71 -7.90 -2.57
N LYS A 26 -13.75 -9.20 -2.88
CA LYS A 26 -12.53 -10.04 -2.98
C LYS A 26 -11.55 -9.57 -4.05
N GLN A 27 -12.08 -9.10 -5.19
CA GLN A 27 -11.27 -8.54 -6.27
C GLN A 27 -10.58 -7.25 -5.82
N LEU A 28 -11.31 -6.33 -5.20
CA LEU A 28 -10.77 -5.05 -4.72
C LEU A 28 -9.72 -5.28 -3.63
N GLU A 29 -9.98 -6.18 -2.69
CA GLU A 29 -8.99 -6.58 -1.68
C GLU A 29 -7.71 -7.15 -2.31
N ALA A 30 -7.83 -8.01 -3.32
CA ALA A 30 -6.66 -8.54 -4.04
C ALA A 30 -5.90 -7.46 -4.83
N TRP A 31 -6.62 -6.50 -5.43
CA TRP A 31 -6.02 -5.33 -6.08
C TRP A 31 -5.30 -4.42 -5.10
N SER A 32 -5.91 -4.12 -3.95
CA SER A 32 -5.30 -3.33 -2.89
C SER A 32 -4.00 -3.96 -2.42
N ARG A 33 -4.00 -5.27 -2.13
CA ARG A 33 -2.79 -5.99 -1.75
C ARG A 33 -1.70 -5.92 -2.83
N LEU A 34 -2.07 -6.14 -4.09
CA LEU A 34 -1.12 -6.02 -5.20
C LEU A 34 -0.48 -4.63 -5.27
N ILE A 35 -1.29 -3.57 -5.14
CA ILE A 35 -0.77 -2.19 -5.17
C ILE A 35 0.18 -1.94 -4.01
N LEU A 36 -0.17 -2.36 -2.79
CA LEU A 36 0.68 -2.19 -1.62
C LEU A 36 2.00 -2.95 -1.76
N ASP A 37 1.94 -4.24 -2.11
CA ASP A 37 3.13 -5.09 -2.30
C ASP A 37 4.04 -4.52 -3.41
N TYR A 38 3.45 -4.04 -4.51
CA TYR A 38 4.19 -3.44 -5.62
C TYR A 38 4.84 -2.11 -5.22
N SER A 39 4.07 -1.24 -4.55
CA SER A 39 4.57 0.05 -4.07
C SER A 39 5.69 -0.14 -3.04
N GLU A 40 5.58 -1.11 -2.13
CA GLU A 40 6.65 -1.46 -1.18
C GLU A 40 7.92 -1.91 -1.89
N PHE A 41 7.77 -2.87 -2.81
CA PHE A 41 8.91 -3.42 -3.54
C PHE A 41 9.68 -2.35 -4.34
N HIS A 42 8.96 -1.40 -4.94
CA HIS A 42 9.52 -0.32 -5.74
C HIS A 42 9.82 0.96 -4.94
N LYS A 43 9.57 0.97 -3.62
CA LYS A 43 9.72 2.13 -2.74
C LYS A 43 8.93 3.37 -3.19
N ILE A 44 7.69 3.15 -3.62
CA ILE A 44 6.74 4.18 -4.06
C ILE A 44 5.88 4.64 -2.88
N TYR A 45 6.07 5.89 -2.44
CA TYR A 45 5.31 6.51 -1.34
C TYR A 45 4.21 7.46 -1.81
N SER A 46 4.19 7.79 -3.11
CA SER A 46 3.17 8.62 -3.73
C SER A 46 2.86 8.12 -5.12
N LEU A 47 1.58 8.11 -5.49
CA LEU A 47 1.12 7.71 -6.81
C LEU A 47 0.31 8.83 -7.44
N ASP A 48 0.59 9.07 -8.73
CA ASP A 48 -0.28 9.79 -9.64
C ASP A 48 -1.21 8.76 -10.32
N VAL A 49 -2.52 8.93 -10.20
CA VAL A 49 -3.50 7.93 -10.65
C VAL A 49 -3.42 7.74 -12.17
N LEU A 50 -3.18 8.79 -12.93
CA LEU A 50 -3.10 8.73 -14.38
C LEU A 50 -1.82 8.02 -14.84
N GLU A 51 -0.70 8.32 -14.22
CA GLU A 51 0.57 7.63 -14.49
C GLU A 51 0.46 6.15 -14.14
N ALA A 52 -0.04 5.86 -12.93
CA ALA A 52 -0.22 4.49 -12.46
C ALA A 52 -1.12 3.70 -13.41
N SER A 53 -2.25 4.27 -13.84
CA SER A 53 -3.19 3.66 -14.79
C SER A 53 -2.56 3.24 -16.12
N ASN A 54 -1.44 3.85 -16.51
CA ASN A 54 -0.73 3.52 -17.75
C ASN A 54 0.49 2.60 -17.53
N SER A 55 0.82 2.31 -16.27
CA SER A 55 1.93 1.44 -15.89
C SER A 55 1.57 -0.05 -15.97
N GLU A 56 2.57 -0.92 -15.81
CA GLU A 56 2.38 -2.37 -15.72
C GLU A 56 1.50 -2.79 -14.53
N LEU A 57 1.35 -1.96 -13.50
CA LEU A 57 0.52 -2.25 -12.33
C LEU A 57 -0.94 -2.54 -12.73
N PHE A 58 -1.50 -1.74 -13.64
CA PHE A 58 -2.89 -1.88 -14.11
C PHE A 58 -2.99 -2.41 -15.54
N ASN A 59 -1.86 -2.67 -16.21
CA ASN A 59 -1.81 -3.13 -17.60
C ASN A 59 -0.92 -4.37 -17.76
N ASN A 60 -1.55 -5.53 -17.89
CA ASN A 60 -0.87 -6.76 -18.23
C ASN A 60 -0.81 -6.94 -19.75
N VAL A 61 0.33 -6.55 -20.31
CA VAL A 61 0.62 -6.65 -21.75
C VAL A 61 0.62 -8.12 -22.23
N ARG A 62 1.04 -9.07 -21.39
CA ARG A 62 1.07 -10.50 -21.75
C ARG A 62 -0.33 -11.08 -21.95
N LEU A 63 -1.31 -10.63 -21.17
CA LEU A 63 -2.71 -11.03 -21.30
C LEU A 63 -3.51 -10.14 -22.26
N ASN A 64 -2.94 -9.04 -22.73
CA ASN A 64 -3.67 -7.98 -23.44
C ASN A 64 -4.91 -7.54 -22.63
N ARG A 65 -4.68 -7.24 -21.35
CA ARG A 65 -5.71 -6.84 -20.38
C ARG A 65 -5.24 -5.63 -19.58
N LYS A 66 -6.13 -4.65 -19.46
CA LYS A 66 -5.93 -3.42 -18.70
C LYS A 66 -7.17 -3.15 -17.86
N LEU A 67 -6.98 -2.76 -16.61
CA LEU A 67 -8.08 -2.31 -15.76
C LEU A 67 -8.54 -0.94 -16.26
N ASP A 68 -9.84 -0.79 -16.47
CA ASP A 68 -10.43 0.46 -16.94
C ASP A 68 -10.40 1.54 -15.85
N SER A 69 -10.66 2.79 -16.23
CA SER A 69 -10.62 3.92 -15.29
C SER A 69 -11.62 3.75 -14.15
N ALA A 70 -12.81 3.19 -14.43
CA ALA A 70 -13.81 2.90 -13.41
C ALA A 70 -13.30 1.86 -12.39
N GLY A 71 -12.63 0.79 -12.85
CA GLY A 71 -12.00 -0.19 -12.00
C GLY A 71 -10.86 0.41 -11.17
N VAL A 72 -10.00 1.23 -11.78
CA VAL A 72 -8.90 1.90 -11.08
C VAL A 72 -9.44 2.81 -9.97
N SER A 73 -10.41 3.67 -10.27
CA SER A 73 -11.05 4.52 -9.26
C SER A 73 -11.66 3.70 -8.13
N ALA A 74 -12.36 2.60 -8.42
CA ALA A 74 -12.94 1.73 -7.41
C ALA A 74 -11.89 1.11 -6.48
N VAL A 75 -10.71 0.76 -7.00
CA VAL A 75 -9.60 0.24 -6.19
C VAL A 75 -9.02 1.33 -5.28
N PHE A 76 -8.83 2.55 -5.78
CA PHE A 76 -8.35 3.66 -4.97
C PHE A 76 -9.36 4.10 -3.90
N ASP A 77 -10.66 4.13 -4.21
CA ASP A 77 -11.71 4.38 -3.21
C ASP A 77 -11.71 3.28 -2.13
N TYR A 78 -11.45 2.02 -2.50
CA TYR A 78 -11.31 0.92 -1.53
C TYR A 78 -10.07 1.10 -0.63
N LEU A 79 -8.93 1.50 -1.20
CA LEU A 79 -7.70 1.79 -0.46
C LEU A 79 -7.87 2.97 0.51
N GLU A 80 -8.56 4.03 0.09
CA GLU A 80 -8.90 5.18 0.94
C GLU A 80 -9.79 4.75 2.11
N HIS A 81 -10.83 3.96 1.87
CA HIS A 81 -11.69 3.43 2.92
C HIS A 81 -10.91 2.54 3.92
N LYS A 82 -9.89 1.82 3.44
CA LYS A 82 -8.98 1.01 4.28
C LYS A 82 -7.86 1.83 4.93
N GLN A 83 -7.82 3.15 4.71
CA GLN A 83 -6.82 4.08 5.24
C GLN A 83 -5.38 3.76 4.82
N HIS A 84 -5.21 3.16 3.64
CA HIS A 84 -3.90 2.96 3.02
C HIS A 84 -3.51 4.09 2.08
N VAL A 85 -4.43 5.01 1.79
CA VAL A 85 -4.24 6.11 0.85
C VAL A 85 -4.74 7.41 1.46
N GLU A 86 -3.95 8.47 1.30
CA GLU A 86 -4.34 9.84 1.61
C GLU A 86 -4.20 10.71 0.36
N TRP A 87 -5.29 11.35 -0.06
CA TRP A 87 -5.29 12.22 -1.23
C TRP A 87 -4.60 13.55 -0.94
N ILE A 88 -3.73 13.98 -1.85
CA ILE A 88 -3.00 15.25 -1.75
C ILE A 88 -3.87 16.42 -2.25
N ASP A 89 -4.73 16.14 -3.23
CA ASP A 89 -5.60 17.12 -3.87
C ASP A 89 -7.08 16.70 -3.76
N LYS A 90 -7.97 17.68 -3.95
CA LYS A 90 -9.43 17.45 -3.93
C LYS A 90 -9.93 16.73 -5.18
N GLU A 91 -9.14 16.73 -6.25
CA GLU A 91 -9.49 16.15 -7.55
C GLU A 91 -9.16 14.64 -7.60
N LYS A 92 -8.59 14.09 -6.52
CA LYS A 92 -8.10 12.71 -6.40
C LYS A 92 -7.14 12.32 -7.54
N THR A 93 -6.22 13.21 -7.91
CA THR A 93 -5.22 12.94 -8.97
C THR A 93 -3.95 12.32 -8.42
N ARG A 94 -3.54 12.75 -7.21
CA ARG A 94 -2.34 12.26 -6.54
C ARG A 94 -2.61 11.90 -5.09
N CYS A 95 -1.98 10.83 -4.64
CA CYS A 95 -2.10 10.38 -3.26
C CYS A 95 -0.79 9.88 -2.67
N HIS A 96 -0.72 9.89 -1.34
CA HIS A 96 0.24 9.12 -0.57
C HIS A 96 -0.24 7.68 -0.40
N ILE A 97 0.69 6.74 -0.51
CA ILE A 97 0.44 5.30 -0.33
C ILE A 97 1.15 4.86 0.95
N TYR A 98 0.42 4.16 1.82
CA TYR A 98 0.90 3.59 3.06
C TYR A 98 0.89 2.07 2.98
N TRP A 99 2.05 1.43 2.78
CA TRP A 99 2.15 -0.05 2.74
C TRP A 99 1.75 -0.69 4.08
N ARG A 100 1.99 0.04 5.17
CA ARG A 100 1.44 -0.20 6.50
C ARG A 100 0.81 1.09 7.00
N ARG A 101 -0.34 1.02 7.66
CA ARG A 101 -1.15 2.19 8.01
C ARG A 101 -0.45 3.03 9.09
N PRO A 102 -0.60 4.36 9.08
CA PRO A 102 -0.01 5.22 10.11
C PRO A 102 -0.41 4.84 11.54
N SER A 103 -1.64 4.37 11.75
CA SER A 103 -2.10 3.88 13.06
C SER A 103 -1.33 2.63 13.51
N GLU A 104 -1.13 1.66 12.61
CA GLU A 104 -0.35 0.46 12.90
C GLU A 104 1.12 0.80 13.19
N TRP A 105 1.68 1.79 12.48
CA TRP A 105 2.99 2.33 12.82
C TRP A 105 3.01 2.96 14.21
N GLY A 106 1.97 3.72 14.56
CA GLY A 106 1.82 4.31 15.89
C GLY A 106 1.79 3.27 17.00
N ASP A 107 1.02 2.19 16.82
CA ASP A 107 0.92 1.09 17.77
C ASP A 107 2.28 0.40 17.96
N LEU A 108 2.99 0.12 16.87
CA LEU A 108 4.32 -0.49 16.91
C LEU A 108 5.37 0.39 17.60
N ILE A 109 5.37 1.69 17.31
CA ILE A 109 6.27 2.65 17.96
C ILE A 109 5.93 2.77 19.44
N TYR A 110 4.65 2.75 19.79
CA TYR A 110 4.20 2.79 21.17
C TYR A 110 4.62 1.54 21.94
N GLU A 111 4.42 0.35 21.39
CA GLU A 111 4.84 -0.93 21.97
C GLU A 111 6.37 -0.98 22.17
N TRP A 112 7.14 -0.48 21.20
CA TRP A 112 8.60 -0.33 21.32
C TRP A 112 8.97 0.61 22.48
N ALA A 113 8.33 1.78 22.57
CA ALA A 113 8.61 2.76 23.62
C ALA A 113 8.26 2.23 25.02
N VAL A 114 7.18 1.46 25.14
CA VAL A 114 6.78 0.77 26.38
C VAL A 114 7.84 -0.27 26.77
N SER A 115 8.25 -1.12 25.83
CA SER A 115 9.19 -2.23 26.07
C SER A 115 10.58 -1.75 26.47
N ASN A 116 10.99 -0.59 25.96
CA ASN A 116 12.29 0.02 26.26
C ASN A 116 12.22 1.03 27.44
N GLY A 117 11.06 1.18 28.09
CA GLY A 117 10.91 2.09 29.23
C GLY A 117 11.06 3.57 28.87
N LEU A 118 10.86 3.92 27.60
CA LEU A 118 11.01 5.27 27.04
C LEU A 118 9.72 6.10 27.12
N LEU A 119 8.68 5.59 27.77
CA LEU A 119 7.45 6.35 28.02
C LEU A 119 7.75 7.64 28.80
N ASN A 120 7.32 8.78 28.26
CA ASN A 120 7.55 10.14 28.76
C ASN A 120 8.99 10.67 28.60
N THR A 121 9.81 10.01 27.80
CA THR A 121 11.12 10.52 27.39
C THR A 121 11.01 11.10 25.99
N PRO A 122 11.45 12.35 25.73
CA PRO A 122 11.51 12.86 24.37
C PRO A 122 12.55 12.08 23.56
N CYS A 123 12.12 11.48 22.46
CA CYS A 123 12.99 10.80 21.50
C CYS A 123 12.90 11.49 20.14
N THR A 124 14.03 11.53 19.44
CA THR A 124 14.15 12.01 18.07
C THR A 124 13.82 10.90 17.07
N LEU A 125 13.42 11.28 15.84
CA LEU A 125 13.18 10.31 14.77
C LEU A 125 14.42 9.44 14.47
N PHE A 126 15.62 9.99 14.67
CA PHE A 126 16.86 9.25 14.48
C PHE A 126 17.01 8.11 15.50
N GLU A 127 16.74 8.38 16.79
CA GLU A 127 16.81 7.35 17.84
C GLU A 127 15.78 6.23 17.63
N ILE A 128 14.60 6.58 17.11
CA ILE A 128 13.53 5.61 16.81
C ILE A 128 13.86 4.75 15.57
N THR A 129 14.65 5.25 14.62
CA THR A 129 14.90 4.53 13.36
C THR A 129 16.29 3.88 13.28
N GLN A 130 17.26 4.40 14.03
CA GLN A 130 18.67 4.02 13.98
C GLN A 130 19.36 3.98 15.35
N GLY A 131 18.64 4.15 16.46
CA GLY A 131 19.21 4.08 17.80
C GLY A 131 19.63 2.66 18.19
N ASP A 132 20.54 2.54 19.15
CA ASP A 132 21.06 1.24 19.59
C ASP A 132 19.95 0.28 20.09
N ASP A 133 18.87 0.84 20.62
CA ASP A 133 17.68 0.11 21.10
C ASP A 133 16.77 -0.41 19.98
N THR A 134 16.88 0.10 18.74
CA THR A 134 16.13 -0.40 17.57
C THR A 134 16.94 -1.36 16.69
N ILE A 135 18.25 -1.49 16.89
CA ILE A 135 19.11 -2.38 16.10
C ILE A 135 18.83 -3.86 16.41
N ASN A 136 18.43 -4.18 17.64
CA ASN A 136 18.18 -5.55 18.09
C ASN A 136 16.71 -6.00 17.94
N GLU A 137 15.77 -5.08 17.74
CA GLU A 137 14.36 -5.36 17.44
C GLU A 137 14.17 -5.45 15.92
N CYS A 138 14.74 -6.51 15.34
CA CYS A 138 14.81 -6.77 13.91
C CYS A 138 13.46 -6.55 13.16
N ASN A 139 13.52 -5.68 12.15
CA ASN A 139 12.63 -5.53 10.99
C ASN A 139 11.25 -4.87 11.17
N VAL A 140 10.82 -4.52 12.38
CA VAL A 140 9.44 -4.03 12.56
C VAL A 140 9.31 -2.54 12.23
N LEU A 141 10.36 -1.75 12.50
CA LEU A 141 10.33 -0.28 12.40
C LEU A 141 11.09 0.31 11.20
N ARG A 142 11.63 -0.52 10.30
CA ARG A 142 12.35 -0.01 9.12
C ARG A 142 11.37 0.27 7.98
N PRO A 143 11.41 1.48 7.38
CA PRO A 143 10.63 1.81 6.19
C PRO A 143 11.11 1.07 4.95
#